data_AF-A0A4V1RI31-F1
#
_entry.id   AF-A0A4V1RI31-F1
#
_cell.length_a   1.000
_cell.length_b   1.000
_cell.length_c   1.000
_cell.angle_alpha   90.00
_cell.angle_beta   90.00
_cell.angle_gamma   90.00
#
_symmetry.space_group_name_H-M   'P 1'
#
loop_
_entity.id
_entity.type
_entity.pdbx_description
1 polymer ?
#
loop_
_entity_poly.entity_id
_entity_poly.type
_entity_poly.pdbx_seq_one_letter_code
_entity_poly.pdbx_strand_id
1 'polypeptide(L)'
;MDEVSETLARILDRTGNYRILRRVPSPTASTMTDAERTAAGLAVGIVLDTETTGLGVDDEVIELGMLRFAFDPVQIRVAHVVGGFSALRQPRRSIPPDVTRLTGITDKDVSGQTIDSDAVGRFVAGASIVIAHNAAFDRCVVERAWPWFAELPWACSLTQVDWRSEGFEGRKLGQLLAERRSYHDGHRALDDCAALLHLLQLPLTLGVTGFELMMREAAQVTQAEYDLLLRGHAWIRSVDPYASLSRGWVGIFVDMIDALEIVMDEVAADHPDARVGVTGFTTKSKFGSLRVFFALAGVPGPLDAVWRVVRAMIDRAEERSARTCERCGAPGRTRDVDGWLTTLCDRHATEDGGTLRSDARKRAARSA
;
A
#
# COMPACT_ATOMS: atom_id res chain seq x y z
N MET A 1 -10.43 26.70 -20.04
CA MET A 1 -9.10 27.28 -19.80
C MET A 1 -8.85 28.25 -20.94
N ASP A 2 -8.39 29.46 -20.65
CA ASP A 2 -8.16 30.47 -21.67
C ASP A 2 -6.99 30.08 -22.60
N GLU A 3 -7.20 30.14 -23.92
CA GLU A 3 -6.26 29.66 -24.95
C GLU A 3 -4.96 30.48 -24.97
N VAL A 4 -5.04 31.77 -24.62
CA VAL A 4 -3.90 32.67 -24.48
C VAL A 4 -3.02 32.22 -23.32
N SER A 5 -3.62 31.95 -22.16
CA SER A 5 -2.92 31.46 -20.97
C SER A 5 -2.17 30.15 -21.23
N GLU A 6 -2.78 29.20 -21.95
CA GLU A 6 -2.14 27.94 -22.33
C GLU A 6 -1.00 28.11 -23.33
N THR A 7 -1.11 29.10 -24.21
CA THR A 7 -0.03 29.44 -25.14
C THR A 7 1.17 30.05 -24.42
N LEU A 8 0.93 30.96 -23.48
CA LEU A 8 1.99 31.54 -22.63
C LEU A 8 2.69 30.48 -21.77
N ALA A 9 1.93 29.57 -21.15
CA ALA A 9 2.48 28.46 -20.38
C ALA A 9 3.43 27.60 -21.21
N ARG A 10 3.05 27.26 -22.46
CA ARG A 10 3.91 26.50 -23.38
C ARG A 10 5.15 27.28 -23.81
N ILE A 11 5.06 28.59 -24.00
CA ILE A 11 6.21 29.43 -24.34
C ILE A 11 7.21 29.45 -23.18
N LEU A 12 6.75 29.71 -21.95
CA LEU A 12 7.61 29.73 -20.77
C LEU A 12 8.30 28.37 -20.53
N ASP A 13 7.55 27.28 -20.64
CA ASP A 13 8.08 25.92 -20.43
C ASP A 13 9.18 25.56 -21.44
N ARG A 14 9.03 25.97 -22.70
CA ARG A 14 10.03 25.74 -23.77
C ARG A 14 11.34 26.47 -23.54
N THR A 15 11.36 27.54 -22.75
CA THR A 15 12.61 28.26 -22.46
C THR A 15 13.58 27.46 -21.59
N GLY A 16 13.09 26.43 -20.87
CA GLY A 16 13.87 25.66 -19.90
C GLY A 16 14.13 26.39 -18.57
N ASN A 17 13.81 27.68 -18.47
CA ASN A 17 14.02 28.47 -17.25
C ASN A 17 12.85 28.39 -16.26
N TYR A 18 11.71 27.84 -16.69
CA TYR A 18 10.51 27.71 -15.88
C TYR A 18 10.07 26.26 -15.82
N ARG A 19 9.67 25.80 -14.63
CA ARG A 19 8.94 24.55 -14.45
C ARG A 19 7.47 24.91 -14.26
N ILE A 20 6.65 24.73 -15.30
CA ILE A 20 5.22 25.00 -15.22
C ILE A 20 4.51 23.79 -14.62
N LEU A 21 3.77 24.01 -13.53
CA LEU A 21 2.89 23.02 -12.91
C LEU A 21 1.45 23.24 -13.36
N ARG A 22 0.72 22.16 -13.57
CA ARG A 22 -0.69 22.18 -13.98
C ARG A 22 -1.59 21.69 -12.85
N ARG A 23 -2.76 22.29 -12.70
CA ARG A 23 -3.73 21.85 -11.70
C ARG A 23 -4.18 20.43 -12.05
N VAL A 24 -4.23 19.55 -11.04
CA VAL A 24 -4.83 18.22 -11.21
C VAL A 24 -6.28 18.40 -11.68
N PRO A 25 -6.68 17.78 -12.79
CA PRO A 25 -8.05 17.91 -13.28
C PRO A 25 -9.02 17.28 -12.28
N SER A 26 -10.12 17.97 -12.00
CA SER A 26 -11.23 17.37 -11.25
C SER A 26 -11.75 16.17 -12.04
N PRO A 27 -11.82 14.98 -11.44
CA PRO A 27 -12.27 13.81 -12.15
C PRO A 27 -13.76 13.92 -12.50
N THR A 28 -14.09 13.67 -13.76
CA THR A 28 -15.49 13.59 -14.20
C THR A 28 -16.02 12.18 -13.93
N ALA A 29 -17.10 12.09 -13.15
CA ALA A 29 -17.77 10.83 -12.89
C ALA A 29 -18.42 10.30 -14.17
N SER A 30 -18.19 9.02 -14.46
CA SER A 30 -18.87 8.29 -15.54
C SER A 30 -20.35 8.13 -15.24
N THR A 31 -21.18 8.15 -16.28
CA THR A 31 -22.62 7.86 -16.19
C THR A 31 -22.94 6.37 -16.23
N MET A 32 -21.94 5.49 -16.36
CA MET A 32 -22.16 4.04 -16.35
C MET A 32 -22.74 3.58 -15.00
N THR A 33 -23.66 2.63 -15.05
CA THR A 33 -24.22 1.92 -13.90
C THR A 33 -23.28 0.81 -13.40
N ASP A 34 -23.50 0.30 -12.18
CA ASP A 34 -22.73 -0.84 -11.68
C ASP A 34 -22.93 -2.09 -12.54
N ALA A 35 -24.15 -2.33 -13.03
CA ALA A 35 -24.45 -3.46 -13.91
C ALA A 35 -23.67 -3.41 -15.22
N GLU A 36 -23.56 -2.22 -15.84
CA GLU A 36 -22.78 -2.04 -17.07
C GLU A 36 -21.28 -2.24 -16.83
N ARG A 37 -20.74 -1.79 -15.69
CA ARG A 37 -19.34 -2.05 -15.30
C ARG A 37 -19.08 -3.54 -15.15
N THR A 38 -19.95 -4.26 -14.44
CA THR A 38 -19.84 -5.71 -14.27
C THR A 38 -19.92 -6.43 -15.61
N ALA A 39 -20.85 -6.04 -16.49
CA ALA A 39 -20.96 -6.61 -17.83
C ALA A 39 -19.71 -6.35 -18.69
N ALA A 40 -19.04 -5.21 -18.48
CA ALA A 40 -17.77 -4.87 -19.12
C ALA A 40 -16.55 -5.53 -18.45
N GLY A 41 -16.72 -6.33 -17.40
CA GLY A 41 -15.63 -6.99 -16.68
C GLY A 41 -14.76 -6.05 -15.85
N LEU A 42 -15.25 -4.84 -15.54
CA LEU A 42 -14.50 -3.87 -14.74
C LEU A 42 -14.64 -4.17 -13.24
N ALA A 43 -13.52 -4.06 -12.53
CA ALA A 43 -13.46 -4.07 -11.08
C ALA A 43 -13.56 -2.64 -10.53
N VAL A 44 -13.82 -2.52 -9.23
CA VAL A 44 -13.98 -1.22 -8.54
C VAL A 44 -12.92 -1.10 -7.45
N GLY A 45 -12.28 0.06 -7.38
CA GLY A 45 -11.38 0.43 -6.29
C GLY A 45 -11.85 1.70 -5.60
N ILE A 46 -11.34 1.91 -4.39
CA ILE A 46 -11.51 3.13 -3.61
C ILE A 46 -10.12 3.73 -3.40
N VAL A 47 -9.97 5.02 -3.67
CA VAL A 47 -8.91 5.83 -3.05
C VAL A 47 -9.49 6.47 -1.82
N LEU A 48 -8.80 6.40 -0.69
CA LEU A 48 -9.26 6.91 0.60
C LEU A 48 -8.19 7.80 1.21
N ASP A 49 -8.65 8.88 1.84
CA ASP A 49 -7.83 9.80 2.62
C ASP A 49 -8.65 10.32 3.81
N THR A 50 -7.97 10.66 4.90
CA THR A 50 -8.60 11.19 6.11
C THR A 50 -7.90 12.43 6.63
N GLU A 51 -8.69 13.44 6.98
CA GLU A 51 -8.23 14.48 7.89
C GLU A 51 -8.61 14.09 9.31
N THR A 52 -7.70 14.29 10.26
CA THR A 52 -7.91 13.88 11.65
C THR A 52 -7.45 14.98 12.60
N THR A 53 -7.80 14.83 13.88
CA THR A 53 -7.35 15.75 14.92
C THR A 53 -5.83 15.70 15.22
N GLY A 54 -5.04 14.83 14.57
CA GLY A 54 -3.58 14.75 14.75
C GLY A 54 -2.91 13.53 14.08
N LEU A 55 -1.85 12.97 14.67
CA LEU A 55 -1.14 11.77 14.17
C LEU A 55 -1.03 10.61 15.19
N GLY A 56 -1.65 10.75 16.35
CA GLY A 56 -1.63 9.80 17.47
C GLY A 56 -2.69 8.70 17.38
N VAL A 57 -2.56 7.72 18.27
CA VAL A 57 -3.44 6.54 18.34
C VAL A 57 -4.88 6.87 18.74
N ASP A 58 -5.08 7.94 19.50
CA ASP A 58 -6.40 8.38 19.99
C ASP A 58 -7.06 9.44 19.09
N ASP A 59 -6.43 9.76 17.97
CA ASP A 59 -6.90 10.85 17.12
C ASP A 59 -8.12 10.43 16.30
N GLU A 60 -9.10 11.34 16.22
CA GLU A 60 -10.38 11.11 15.56
C GLU A 60 -10.41 11.69 14.15
N VAL A 61 -11.10 10.98 13.25
CA VAL A 61 -11.43 11.44 11.89
C VAL A 61 -12.34 12.66 11.97
N ILE A 62 -11.96 13.74 11.27
CA ILE A 62 -12.74 14.98 11.12
C ILE A 62 -13.24 15.20 9.69
N GLU A 63 -12.56 14.64 8.68
CA GLU A 63 -13.05 14.52 7.30
C GLU A 63 -12.72 13.13 6.76
N LEU A 64 -13.66 12.51 6.06
CA LEU A 64 -13.44 11.30 5.28
C LEU A 64 -13.62 11.63 3.79
N GLY A 65 -12.55 11.44 3.01
CA GLY A 65 -12.57 11.50 1.56
C GLY A 65 -12.48 10.11 0.96
N MET A 66 -13.36 9.79 0.01
CA MET A 66 -13.24 8.56 -0.77
C MET A 66 -13.56 8.83 -2.24
N LEU A 67 -12.68 8.38 -3.13
CA LEU A 67 -12.89 8.42 -4.57
C LEU A 67 -13.06 6.99 -5.11
N ARG A 68 -14.25 6.70 -5.61
CA ARG A 68 -14.58 5.42 -6.24
C ARG A 68 -14.19 5.46 -7.71
N PHE A 69 -13.46 4.46 -8.17
CA PHE A 69 -13.03 4.35 -9.56
C PHE A 69 -13.21 2.92 -10.07
N ALA A 70 -13.40 2.80 -11.39
CA ALA A 70 -13.44 1.52 -12.10
C ALA A 70 -12.11 1.28 -12.80
N PHE A 71 -11.66 0.02 -12.84
CA PHE A 71 -10.44 -0.38 -13.52
C PHE A 71 -10.59 -1.75 -14.19
N ASP A 72 -9.81 -1.98 -15.23
CA ASP A 72 -9.70 -3.27 -15.88
C ASP A 72 -8.73 -4.16 -15.05
N PRO A 73 -9.19 -5.29 -14.48
CA PRO A 73 -8.36 -6.14 -13.65
C PRO A 73 -7.32 -6.96 -14.44
N VAL A 74 -7.49 -7.11 -15.76
CA VAL A 74 -6.56 -7.82 -16.64
C VAL A 74 -5.48 -6.88 -17.15
N GLN A 75 -5.87 -5.70 -17.62
CA GLN A 75 -4.93 -4.69 -18.12
C GLN A 75 -4.32 -3.84 -16.99
N ILE A 76 -4.89 -3.92 -15.79
CA ILE A 76 -4.49 -3.16 -14.60
C ILE A 76 -4.50 -1.65 -14.89
N ARG A 77 -5.57 -1.18 -15.52
CA ARG A 77 -5.70 0.20 -15.99
C ARG A 77 -6.96 0.82 -15.44
N VAL A 78 -6.83 2.01 -14.85
CA VAL A 78 -7.99 2.81 -14.44
C VAL A 78 -8.80 3.16 -15.69
N ALA A 79 -10.08 2.83 -15.67
CA ALA A 79 -10.99 3.06 -16.78
C ALA A 79 -11.66 4.44 -16.63
N HIS A 80 -12.28 4.70 -15.48
CA HIS A 80 -12.94 5.96 -15.19
C HIS A 80 -13.21 6.13 -13.69
N VAL A 81 -13.42 7.37 -13.26
CA VAL A 81 -13.95 7.66 -11.94
C VAL A 81 -15.46 7.40 -11.93
N VAL A 82 -15.94 6.80 -10.85
CA VAL A 82 -17.35 6.45 -10.64
C VAL A 82 -18.03 7.52 -9.78
N GLY A 83 -17.37 8.03 -8.75
CA GLY A 83 -17.92 9.07 -7.89
C GLY A 83 -17.02 9.41 -6.71
N GLY A 84 -17.35 10.49 -6.01
CA GLY A 84 -16.66 10.94 -4.81
C GLY A 84 -17.60 10.95 -3.60
N PHE A 85 -17.04 10.71 -2.42
CA PHE A 85 -17.67 10.86 -1.12
C PHE A 85 -16.79 11.78 -0.27
N SER A 86 -17.41 12.78 0.35
CA SER A 86 -16.76 13.68 1.30
C SER A 86 -17.76 13.97 2.42
N ALA A 87 -17.34 13.76 3.67
CA ALA A 87 -18.16 14.05 4.82
C ALA A 87 -17.31 14.47 6.01
N LEU A 88 -17.84 15.41 6.80
CA LEU A 88 -17.23 15.90 8.04
C LEU A 88 -17.79 15.17 9.25
N ARG A 89 -17.00 15.10 10.32
CA ARG A 89 -17.39 14.55 11.62
C ARG A 89 -16.92 15.45 12.74
N GLN A 90 -17.81 15.73 13.71
CA GLN A 90 -17.42 16.37 14.95
C GLN A 90 -16.55 15.43 15.80
N PRO A 91 -15.29 15.80 16.13
CA PRO A 91 -14.50 15.07 17.11
C PRO A 91 -14.97 15.35 18.55
N ARG A 92 -14.58 14.51 19.52
CA ARG A 92 -14.89 14.72 20.95
C ARG A 92 -14.07 15.84 21.58
N ARG A 93 -12.88 16.08 21.04
CA ARG A 93 -11.95 17.15 21.46
C ARG A 93 -11.89 18.24 20.40
N SER A 94 -11.62 19.47 20.83
CA SER A 94 -11.39 20.60 19.91
C SER A 94 -10.23 20.30 18.96
N ILE A 95 -10.38 20.70 17.70
CA ILE A 95 -9.36 20.53 16.66
C ILE A 95 -8.14 21.40 17.02
N PRO A 96 -6.93 20.83 17.15
CA PRO A 96 -5.74 21.62 17.47
C PRO A 96 -5.48 22.72 16.42
N PRO A 97 -5.01 23.91 16.83
CA PRO A 97 -4.77 25.03 15.90
C PRO A 97 -3.83 24.71 14.74
N ASP A 98 -2.87 23.82 14.96
CA ASP A 98 -1.93 23.37 13.93
C ASP A 98 -2.62 22.50 12.87
N VAL A 99 -3.60 21.69 13.26
CA VAL A 99 -4.44 20.90 12.35
C VAL A 99 -5.38 21.81 11.57
N THR A 100 -6.03 22.79 12.22
CA THR A 100 -6.84 23.77 11.50
C THR A 100 -6.03 24.58 10.50
N ARG A 101 -4.77 24.93 10.84
CA ARG A 101 -3.89 25.64 9.90
C ARG A 101 -3.50 24.78 8.71
N LEU A 102 -3.37 23.47 8.89
CA LEU A 102 -3.01 22.53 7.83
C LEU A 102 -4.21 22.23 6.92
N THR A 103 -5.35 21.90 7.52
CA THR A 103 -6.55 21.37 6.85
C THR A 103 -7.56 22.44 6.44
N GLY A 104 -7.49 23.62 7.07
CA GLY A 104 -8.52 24.64 6.98
C GLY A 104 -9.82 24.28 7.72
N ILE A 105 -9.92 23.11 8.36
CA ILE A 105 -11.12 22.65 9.06
C ILE A 105 -11.12 23.21 10.48
N THR A 106 -12.19 23.94 10.82
CA THR A 106 -12.41 24.53 12.14
C THR A 106 -13.44 23.74 12.95
N ASP A 107 -13.44 23.90 14.28
CA ASP A 107 -14.48 23.34 15.15
C ASP A 107 -15.90 23.76 14.73
N LYS A 108 -16.03 24.93 14.07
CA LYS A 108 -17.31 25.42 13.54
C LYS A 108 -17.78 24.60 12.34
N ASP A 109 -16.87 24.19 11.45
CA ASP A 109 -17.21 23.46 10.23
C ASP A 109 -17.72 22.05 10.54
N VAL A 110 -17.17 21.44 11.60
CA VAL A 110 -17.53 20.08 12.04
C VAL A 110 -18.65 20.05 13.08
N SER A 111 -19.09 21.19 13.62
CA SER A 111 -20.08 21.26 14.70
C SER A 111 -21.41 20.61 14.28
N GLY A 112 -21.85 19.59 15.04
CA GLY A 112 -23.06 18.82 14.79
C GLY A 112 -22.97 17.82 13.63
N GLN A 113 -21.81 17.72 12.95
CA GLN A 113 -21.64 16.83 11.82
C GLN A 113 -21.38 15.39 12.26
N THR A 114 -21.97 14.44 11.55
CA THR A 114 -21.75 13.00 11.71
C THR A 114 -21.58 12.35 10.35
N ILE A 115 -20.70 11.35 10.25
CA ILE A 115 -20.58 10.55 9.04
C ILE A 115 -21.52 9.35 9.15
N ASP A 116 -22.47 9.24 8.23
CA ASP A 116 -23.40 8.10 8.13
C ASP A 116 -22.63 6.83 7.75
N SER A 117 -22.48 5.91 8.70
CA SER A 117 -21.81 4.62 8.51
C SER A 117 -22.43 3.79 7.38
N ASP A 118 -23.75 3.83 7.20
CA ASP A 118 -24.41 3.06 6.15
C ASP A 118 -24.13 3.67 4.78
N ALA A 119 -24.00 5.00 4.70
CA ALA A 119 -23.57 5.66 3.46
C ALA A 119 -22.14 5.30 3.08
N VAL A 120 -21.23 5.24 4.05
CA VAL A 120 -19.84 4.78 3.81
C VAL A 120 -19.86 3.33 3.32
N GLY A 121 -20.58 2.44 4.01
CA GLY A 121 -20.70 1.02 3.62
C GLY A 121 -21.28 0.84 2.21
N ARG A 122 -22.32 1.59 1.85
CA ARG A 122 -22.88 1.58 0.48
C ARG A 122 -21.87 2.07 -0.56
N PHE A 123 -21.07 3.09 -0.23
CA PHE A 123 -20.12 3.68 -1.16
C PHE A 123 -18.95 2.73 -1.48
N VAL A 124 -18.46 2.00 -0.49
CA VAL A 124 -17.36 1.03 -0.65
C VAL A 124 -17.82 -0.34 -1.16
N ALA A 125 -19.12 -0.61 -1.19
CA ALA A 125 -19.65 -1.91 -1.54
C ALA A 125 -19.15 -2.39 -2.92
N GLY A 126 -18.66 -3.63 -2.94
CA GLY A 126 -18.09 -4.25 -4.14
C GLY A 126 -16.70 -3.74 -4.55
N ALA A 127 -16.06 -2.89 -3.73
CA ALA A 127 -14.67 -2.51 -3.95
C ALA A 127 -13.76 -3.73 -3.73
N SER A 128 -12.87 -3.98 -4.69
CA SER A 128 -11.86 -5.04 -4.60
C SER A 128 -10.56 -4.57 -3.94
N ILE A 129 -10.39 -3.26 -3.77
CA ILE A 129 -9.20 -2.67 -3.13
C ILE A 129 -9.47 -1.25 -2.61
N VAL A 130 -8.82 -0.90 -1.50
CA VAL A 130 -8.70 0.46 -0.97
C VAL A 130 -7.26 0.93 -1.10
N ILE A 131 -7.04 2.14 -1.58
CA ILE A 131 -5.71 2.72 -1.84
C ILE A 131 -5.59 4.00 -1.03
N ALA A 132 -4.48 4.16 -0.31
CA ALA A 132 -4.17 5.41 0.40
C ALA A 132 -2.69 5.80 0.25
N HIS A 133 -2.40 7.09 0.38
CA HIS A 133 -1.03 7.61 0.37
C HIS A 133 -0.50 7.69 1.80
N ASN A 134 0.05 6.56 2.27
CA ASN A 134 0.33 6.22 3.68
C ASN A 134 -0.82 5.44 4.35
N ALA A 135 -1.28 4.37 3.72
CA ALA A 135 -2.39 3.54 4.20
C ALA A 135 -2.27 3.09 5.65
N ALA A 136 -1.05 2.93 6.18
CA ALA A 136 -0.81 2.64 7.59
C ALA A 136 -1.53 3.61 8.55
N PHE A 137 -1.60 4.89 8.17
CA PHE A 137 -2.27 5.92 8.95
C PHE A 137 -3.79 5.85 8.77
N ASP A 138 -4.27 5.99 7.54
CA ASP A 138 -5.71 6.05 7.23
C ASP A 138 -6.43 4.78 7.69
N ARG A 139 -5.86 3.61 7.40
CA ARG A 139 -6.39 2.31 7.80
C ARG A 139 -6.63 2.24 9.31
N CYS A 140 -5.65 2.69 10.09
CA CYS A 140 -5.72 2.68 11.56
C CYS A 140 -6.89 3.52 12.08
N VAL A 141 -7.13 4.70 11.51
CA VAL A 141 -8.21 5.59 11.96
C VAL A 141 -9.58 5.16 11.44
N VAL A 142 -9.67 4.67 10.20
CA VAL A 142 -10.96 4.25 9.61
C VAL A 142 -11.42 2.90 10.13
N GLU A 143 -10.54 1.95 10.42
CA GLU A 143 -10.95 0.66 11.02
C GLU A 143 -11.47 0.85 12.46
N ARG A 144 -10.94 1.83 13.22
CA ARG A 144 -11.52 2.18 14.53
C ARG A 144 -12.92 2.78 14.40
N ALA A 145 -13.14 3.61 13.38
CA ALA A 145 -14.43 4.25 13.16
C ALA A 145 -15.46 3.29 12.53
N TRP A 146 -15.00 2.41 11.65
CA TRP A 146 -15.79 1.46 10.86
C TRP A 146 -15.00 0.14 10.72
N PRO A 147 -15.17 -0.81 11.67
CA PRO A 147 -14.35 -2.04 11.75
C PRO A 147 -14.35 -2.92 10.50
N TRP A 148 -15.40 -2.85 9.69
CA TRP A 148 -15.51 -3.64 8.46
C TRP A 148 -14.51 -3.24 7.37
N PHE A 149 -13.83 -2.09 7.46
CA PHE A 149 -12.70 -1.78 6.56
C PHE A 149 -11.53 -2.77 6.69
N ALA A 150 -11.44 -3.49 7.82
CA ALA A 150 -10.43 -4.53 8.04
C ALA A 150 -10.60 -5.75 7.12
N GLU A 151 -11.80 -5.92 6.54
CA GLU A 151 -12.11 -7.01 5.60
C GLU A 151 -11.72 -6.67 4.15
N LEU A 152 -11.44 -5.39 3.85
CA LEU A 152 -11.10 -4.95 2.50
C LEU A 152 -9.59 -5.06 2.24
N PRO A 153 -9.15 -5.42 1.02
CA PRO A 153 -7.75 -5.35 0.64
C PRO A 153 -7.26 -3.90 0.58
N TRP A 154 -6.03 -3.65 1.07
CA TRP A 154 -5.42 -2.33 1.07
C TRP A 154 -4.14 -2.28 0.22
N ALA A 155 -3.92 -1.15 -0.42
CA ALA A 155 -2.65 -0.78 -1.03
C ALA A 155 -2.18 0.61 -0.55
N CYS A 156 -0.87 0.76 -0.47
CA CYS A 156 -0.18 1.92 0.03
C CYS A 156 0.77 2.47 -1.03
N SER A 157 0.41 3.60 -1.64
CA SER A 157 1.26 4.23 -2.66
C SER A 157 2.58 4.74 -2.11
N LEU A 158 2.65 5.06 -0.81
CA LEU A 158 3.88 5.53 -0.18
C LEU A 158 4.95 4.44 -0.06
N THR A 159 4.55 3.17 0.10
CA THR A 159 5.47 2.07 0.40
C THR A 159 5.59 1.03 -0.70
N GLN A 160 4.58 0.89 -1.56
CA GLN A 160 4.56 -0.09 -2.67
C GLN A 160 5.01 0.51 -4.00
N VAL A 161 5.13 1.82 -4.10
CA VAL A 161 5.81 2.46 -5.23
C VAL A 161 7.16 2.96 -4.75
N ASP A 162 8.24 2.44 -5.32
CA ASP A 162 9.56 2.99 -5.05
C ASP A 162 9.78 4.27 -5.87
N TRP A 163 9.26 5.36 -5.32
CA TRP A 163 9.41 6.69 -5.89
C TRP A 163 10.89 7.07 -6.11
N ARG A 164 11.82 6.58 -5.28
CA ARG A 164 13.23 6.96 -5.41
C ARG A 164 13.87 6.29 -6.62
N SER A 165 13.60 5.01 -6.88
CA SER A 165 14.06 4.35 -8.11
C SER A 165 13.43 4.95 -9.36
N GLU A 166 12.24 5.55 -9.21
CA GLU A 166 11.56 6.30 -10.27
C GLU A 166 12.05 7.74 -10.46
N GLY A 167 13.16 8.10 -9.80
CA GLY A 167 13.85 9.38 -9.96
C GLY A 167 13.26 10.52 -9.13
N PHE A 168 12.38 10.23 -8.17
CA PHE A 168 11.83 11.25 -7.28
C PHE A 168 12.72 11.52 -6.08
N GLU A 169 12.80 12.79 -5.68
CA GLU A 169 13.62 13.23 -4.54
C GLU A 169 12.92 13.01 -3.19
N GLY A 170 11.60 12.98 -3.19
CA GLY A 170 10.80 12.77 -1.99
C GLY A 170 9.56 11.95 -2.23
N ARG A 171 8.76 11.81 -1.17
CA ARG A 171 7.64 10.87 -1.13
C ARG A 171 6.33 11.48 -0.66
N LYS A 172 6.30 12.78 -0.37
CA LYS A 172 5.05 13.48 -0.01
C LYS A 172 4.22 13.66 -1.27
N LEU A 173 2.91 13.43 -1.20
CA LEU A 173 2.00 13.52 -2.35
C LEU A 173 2.18 14.81 -3.17
N GLY A 174 2.18 15.97 -2.51
CA GLY A 174 2.37 17.26 -3.17
C GLY A 174 3.74 17.39 -3.87
N GLN A 175 4.80 16.80 -3.31
CA GLN A 175 6.11 16.78 -3.95
C GLN A 175 6.12 15.85 -5.17
N LEU A 176 5.56 14.65 -5.04
CA LEU A 176 5.45 13.71 -6.16
C LEU A 176 4.66 14.31 -7.32
N LEU A 177 3.55 14.99 -7.03
CA LEU A 177 2.78 15.75 -8.02
C LEU A 177 3.61 16.85 -8.68
N ALA A 178 4.29 17.68 -7.88
CA ALA A 178 5.11 18.78 -8.38
C ALA A 178 6.23 18.27 -9.29
N GLU A 179 6.84 17.14 -8.92
CA GLU A 179 7.85 16.49 -9.72
C GLU A 179 7.31 15.99 -11.07
N ARG A 180 6.04 15.56 -11.09
CA ARG A 180 5.25 15.27 -12.30
C ARG A 180 4.53 16.48 -12.91
N ARG A 181 4.96 17.70 -12.59
CA ARG A 181 4.43 18.97 -13.13
C ARG A 181 2.92 19.13 -12.91
N SER A 182 2.40 18.56 -11.82
CA SER A 182 1.02 18.67 -11.39
C SER A 182 0.94 19.30 -10.00
N TYR A 183 -0.19 19.91 -9.64
CA TYR A 183 -0.43 20.42 -8.29
C TYR A 183 -1.92 20.37 -7.91
N HIS A 184 -2.19 20.31 -6.60
CA HIS A 184 -3.51 20.54 -6.00
C HIS A 184 -3.35 21.50 -4.81
N ASP A 185 -4.44 22.02 -4.29
CA ASP A 185 -4.39 22.91 -3.12
C ASP A 185 -4.15 22.13 -1.80
N GLY A 186 -4.38 20.80 -1.81
CA GLY A 186 -4.07 19.86 -0.72
C GLY A 186 -5.01 19.98 0.48
N HIS A 187 -4.90 19.01 1.41
CA HIS A 187 -5.50 19.06 2.74
C HIS A 187 -7.04 19.13 2.76
N ARG A 188 -7.65 18.60 1.70
CA ARG A 188 -9.06 18.25 1.61
C ARG A 188 -9.11 16.82 1.14
N ALA A 189 -9.67 15.94 1.96
CA ALA A 189 -9.45 14.50 1.79
C ALA A 189 -9.87 13.96 0.41
N LEU A 190 -10.98 14.45 -0.15
CA LEU A 190 -11.43 14.01 -1.48
C LEU A 190 -10.54 14.54 -2.63
N ASP A 191 -9.98 15.75 -2.47
CA ASP A 191 -9.07 16.32 -3.47
C ASP A 191 -7.72 15.57 -3.45
N ASP A 192 -7.26 15.18 -2.27
CA ASP A 192 -6.05 14.36 -2.07
C ASP A 192 -6.25 12.95 -2.68
N CYS A 193 -7.45 12.38 -2.56
CA CYS A 193 -7.81 11.13 -3.27
C CYS A 193 -7.72 11.29 -4.80
N ALA A 194 -8.24 12.38 -5.35
CA ALA A 194 -8.20 12.66 -6.79
C ALA A 194 -6.78 12.90 -7.29
N ALA A 195 -5.99 13.64 -6.52
CA ALA A 195 -4.56 13.83 -6.75
C ALA A 195 -3.78 12.53 -6.75
N LEU A 196 -4.03 11.66 -5.78
CA LEU A 196 -3.38 10.37 -5.70
C LEU A 196 -3.75 9.49 -6.90
N LEU A 197 -5.03 9.39 -7.25
CA LEU A 197 -5.46 8.61 -8.42
C LEU A 197 -4.85 9.16 -9.71
N HIS A 198 -4.78 10.49 -9.88
CA HIS A 198 -4.11 11.13 -11.01
C HIS A 198 -2.63 10.76 -11.06
N LEU A 199 -1.90 10.93 -9.95
CA LEU A 199 -0.48 10.58 -9.85
C LEU A 199 -0.23 9.12 -10.23
N LEU A 200 -1.05 8.20 -9.72
CA LEU A 200 -0.91 6.77 -9.93
C LEU A 200 -1.16 6.33 -11.37
N GLN A 201 -1.85 7.14 -12.17
CA GLN A 201 -2.08 6.89 -13.61
C GLN A 201 -0.95 7.45 -14.49
N LEU A 202 -0.06 8.28 -13.95
CA LEU A 202 1.04 8.83 -14.72
C LEU A 202 2.10 7.76 -15.00
N PRO A 203 2.70 7.76 -16.20
CA PRO A 203 3.75 6.82 -16.54
C PRO A 203 5.00 7.08 -15.70
N LEU A 204 5.56 5.99 -15.19
CA LEU A 204 6.84 5.90 -14.53
C LEU A 204 7.96 5.62 -15.55
N THR A 205 9.20 5.48 -15.09
CA THR A 205 10.42 5.41 -15.93
C THR A 205 10.39 4.25 -16.91
N LEU A 206 9.77 3.12 -16.52
CA LEU A 206 9.62 1.92 -17.35
C LEU A 206 8.31 1.88 -18.16
N GLY A 207 7.53 2.97 -18.16
CA GLY A 207 6.26 3.08 -18.89
C GLY A 207 5.07 2.37 -18.22
N VAL A 208 5.30 1.68 -17.09
CA VAL A 208 4.24 1.24 -16.18
C VAL A 208 3.71 2.40 -15.36
N THR A 209 2.53 2.25 -14.77
CA THR A 209 1.96 3.26 -13.87
C THR A 209 2.16 2.88 -12.40
N GLY A 210 2.07 3.86 -11.49
CA GLY A 210 2.10 3.56 -10.05
C GLY A 210 0.96 2.63 -9.62
N PHE A 211 -0.22 2.79 -10.24
CA PHE A 211 -1.35 1.89 -10.04
C PHE A 211 -1.00 0.45 -10.44
N GLU A 212 -0.39 0.26 -11.61
CA GLU A 212 0.03 -1.07 -12.09
C GLU A 212 1.00 -1.76 -11.13
N LEU A 213 2.02 -1.02 -10.63
CA LEU A 213 2.98 -1.56 -9.67
C LEU A 213 2.29 -2.02 -8.38
N MET A 214 1.45 -1.17 -7.80
CA MET A 214 0.74 -1.51 -6.57
C MET A 214 -0.19 -2.72 -6.73
N MET A 215 -0.93 -2.80 -7.83
CA MET A 215 -1.86 -3.90 -8.07
C MET A 215 -1.13 -5.22 -8.34
N ARG A 216 0.07 -5.19 -8.94
CA ARG A 216 0.94 -6.38 -9.08
C ARG A 216 1.54 -6.81 -7.74
N GLU A 217 1.82 -5.86 -6.86
CA GLU A 217 2.30 -6.13 -5.51
C GLU A 217 1.20 -6.48 -4.49
N ALA A 218 -0.05 -6.13 -4.74
CA ALA A 218 -1.20 -6.38 -3.87
C ALA A 218 -1.57 -7.88 -3.73
N ALA A 219 -0.82 -8.79 -4.36
CA ALA A 219 -0.85 -10.23 -4.10
C ALA A 219 -0.20 -10.61 -2.74
N GLN A 220 -0.45 -9.82 -1.70
CA GLN A 220 -0.05 -10.07 -0.32
C GLN A 220 -1.21 -10.70 0.44
N VAL A 221 -0.88 -11.42 1.50
CA VAL A 221 -1.86 -11.93 2.48
C VAL A 221 -2.49 -10.73 3.18
N THR A 222 -3.82 -10.72 3.34
CA THR A 222 -4.52 -9.68 4.12
C THR A 222 -4.14 -9.75 5.59
N GLN A 223 -4.31 -8.68 6.38
CA GLN A 223 -4.04 -8.73 7.82
C GLN A 223 -4.89 -9.79 8.53
N ALA A 224 -6.17 -9.95 8.15
CA ALA A 224 -7.04 -10.94 8.76
C ALA A 224 -6.59 -12.39 8.48
N GLU A 225 -6.11 -12.67 7.26
CA GLU A 225 -5.48 -13.95 6.92
C GLU A 225 -4.17 -14.12 7.68
N TYR A 226 -3.35 -13.06 7.82
CA TYR A 226 -2.11 -13.09 8.58
C TYR A 226 -2.35 -13.34 10.09
N ASP A 227 -3.33 -12.67 10.68
CA ASP A 227 -3.77 -12.89 12.06
C ASP A 227 -4.33 -14.31 12.25
N LEU A 228 -4.96 -14.90 11.22
CA LEU A 228 -5.37 -16.30 11.24
C LEU A 228 -4.17 -17.25 11.22
N LEU A 229 -3.10 -16.94 10.47
CA LEU A 229 -1.86 -17.72 10.50
C LEU A 229 -1.16 -17.65 11.88
N LEU A 230 -1.41 -16.59 12.66
CA LEU A 230 -0.87 -16.42 14.00
C LEU A 230 -1.78 -17.00 15.10
N ARG A 231 -3.06 -17.29 14.80
CA ARG A 231 -4.03 -17.77 15.77
C ARG A 231 -3.66 -19.16 16.27
N GLY A 232 -3.53 -19.30 17.58
CA GLY A 232 -3.16 -20.57 18.24
C GLY A 232 -1.77 -20.53 18.88
N HIS A 233 -0.88 -19.69 18.37
CA HIS A 233 0.51 -19.61 18.83
C HIS A 233 0.64 -18.61 19.99
N ALA A 234 0.22 -19.03 21.18
CA ALA A 234 0.16 -18.20 22.39
C ALA A 234 1.51 -17.58 22.83
N TRP A 235 2.63 -18.11 22.30
CA TRP A 235 3.97 -17.59 22.50
C TRP A 235 4.26 -16.32 21.67
N ILE A 236 3.47 -15.99 20.64
CA ILE A 236 3.64 -14.79 19.82
C ILE A 236 2.80 -13.66 20.42
N ARG A 237 3.44 -12.69 21.10
CA ARG A 237 2.72 -11.62 21.82
C ARG A 237 2.72 -10.24 21.17
N SER A 238 3.61 -10.02 20.24
CA SER A 238 3.72 -8.76 19.50
C SER A 238 4.28 -9.10 18.13
N VAL A 239 3.59 -8.67 17.08
CA VAL A 239 4.10 -8.69 15.71
C VAL A 239 4.07 -7.26 15.19
N ASP A 240 5.04 -6.92 14.34
CA ASP A 240 5.04 -5.64 13.65
C ASP A 240 3.73 -5.51 12.83
N PRO A 241 2.89 -4.49 13.07
CA PRO A 241 1.65 -4.26 12.32
C PRO A 241 1.89 -3.94 10.83
N TYR A 242 3.14 -3.74 10.43
CA TYR A 242 3.58 -3.50 9.06
C TYR A 242 4.18 -4.74 8.38
N ALA A 243 4.10 -5.91 9.01
CA ALA A 243 4.52 -7.17 8.42
C ALA A 243 3.68 -7.48 7.16
N SER A 244 4.34 -7.62 6.02
CA SER A 244 3.73 -8.08 4.78
C SER A 244 4.23 -9.49 4.49
N LEU A 245 3.33 -10.42 4.13
CA LEU A 245 3.69 -11.78 3.72
C LEU A 245 3.28 -11.99 2.27
N SER A 246 4.26 -12.27 1.41
CA SER A 246 4.00 -12.65 0.02
C SER A 246 3.24 -13.97 -0.03
N ARG A 247 2.17 -14.04 -0.83
CA ARG A 247 1.27 -15.22 -0.89
C ARG A 247 2.01 -16.53 -1.19
N GLY A 248 3.05 -16.51 -2.03
CA GLY A 248 3.87 -17.69 -2.36
C GLY A 248 4.74 -18.21 -1.22
N TRP A 249 4.90 -17.45 -0.13
CA TRP A 249 5.68 -17.84 1.04
C TRP A 249 4.83 -18.22 2.25
N VAL A 250 3.50 -18.21 2.13
CA VAL A 250 2.59 -18.59 3.22
C VAL A 250 2.93 -19.96 3.81
N GLY A 251 3.11 -20.98 2.97
CA GLY A 251 3.47 -22.31 3.45
C GLY A 251 4.83 -22.36 4.17
N ILE A 252 5.80 -21.55 3.74
CA ILE A 252 7.10 -21.46 4.43
C ILE A 252 6.93 -20.84 5.81
N PHE A 253 6.09 -19.80 5.91
CA PHE A 253 5.79 -19.13 7.15
C PHE A 253 5.08 -20.07 8.13
N VAL A 254 4.03 -20.77 7.68
CA VAL A 254 3.31 -21.75 8.49
C VAL A 254 4.25 -22.85 9.00
N ASP A 255 5.01 -23.49 8.10
CA ASP A 255 5.95 -24.55 8.49
C ASP A 255 6.99 -24.06 9.51
N MET A 256 7.42 -22.80 9.42
CA MET A 256 8.34 -22.18 10.38
C MET A 256 7.69 -21.97 11.74
N ILE A 257 6.47 -21.42 11.77
CA ILE A 257 5.75 -21.14 13.01
C ILE A 257 5.37 -22.44 13.74
N ASP A 258 4.87 -23.44 13.01
CA ASP A 258 4.55 -24.77 13.56
C ASP A 258 5.79 -25.44 14.17
N ALA A 259 6.93 -25.34 13.48
CA ALA A 259 8.18 -25.88 14.01
C ALA A 259 8.60 -25.13 15.28
N LEU A 260 8.51 -23.79 15.27
CA LEU A 260 8.86 -22.96 16.42
C LEU A 260 7.96 -23.25 17.62
N GLU A 261 6.69 -23.55 17.42
CA GLU A 261 5.77 -23.92 18.50
C GLU A 261 6.26 -25.15 19.27
N ILE A 262 6.71 -26.19 18.57
CA ILE A 262 7.26 -27.40 19.20
C ILE A 262 8.47 -27.05 20.09
N VAL A 263 9.38 -26.23 19.57
CA VAL A 263 10.57 -25.80 20.34
C VAL A 263 10.18 -24.92 21.51
N MET A 264 9.17 -24.07 21.34
CA MET A 264 8.73 -23.18 22.41
C MET A 264 8.01 -23.89 23.55
N ASP A 265 7.30 -24.98 23.27
CA ASP A 265 6.73 -25.84 24.31
C ASP A 265 7.83 -26.49 25.17
N GLU A 266 8.93 -26.95 24.55
CA GLU A 266 10.08 -27.49 25.26
C GLU A 266 10.80 -26.42 26.10
N VAL A 267 11.01 -25.23 25.53
CA VAL A 267 11.64 -24.10 26.22
C VAL A 267 10.79 -23.63 27.40
N ALA A 268 9.46 -23.61 27.28
CA ALA A 268 8.56 -23.21 28.35
C ALA A 268 8.62 -24.17 29.56
N ALA A 269 8.99 -25.45 29.34
CA ALA A 269 9.18 -26.42 30.41
C ALA A 269 10.45 -26.13 31.24
N ASP A 270 11.55 -25.74 30.59
CA ASP A 270 12.84 -25.48 31.25
C ASP A 270 13.02 -24.02 31.71
N HIS A 271 12.33 -23.09 31.05
CA HIS A 271 12.39 -21.65 31.30
C HIS A 271 10.97 -21.05 31.31
N PRO A 272 10.20 -21.21 32.41
CA PRO A 272 8.79 -20.79 32.46
C PRO A 272 8.57 -19.28 32.32
N ASP A 273 9.62 -18.46 32.52
CA ASP A 273 9.59 -17.01 32.32
C ASP A 273 10.03 -16.58 30.91
N ALA A 274 10.52 -17.51 30.07
CA ALA A 274 10.91 -17.21 28.71
C ALA A 274 9.68 -16.87 27.87
N ARG A 275 9.69 -15.72 27.22
CA ARG A 275 8.61 -15.25 26.34
C ARG A 275 9.22 -14.85 25.01
N VAL A 276 8.82 -15.46 23.92
CA VAL A 276 9.26 -15.02 22.59
C VAL A 276 8.39 -13.84 22.16
N GLY A 277 8.99 -12.87 21.49
CA GLY A 277 8.27 -11.88 20.70
C GLY A 277 8.89 -11.83 19.32
N VAL A 278 8.13 -12.15 18.27
CA VAL A 278 8.58 -11.89 16.89
C VAL A 278 8.38 -10.40 16.63
N THR A 279 9.39 -9.59 16.97
CA THR A 279 9.28 -8.12 16.94
C THR A 279 9.25 -7.53 15.54
N GLY A 280 9.48 -8.32 14.50
CA GLY A 280 9.30 -7.85 13.13
C GLY A 280 9.39 -8.96 12.09
N PHE A 281 8.60 -8.83 11.04
CA PHE A 281 8.66 -9.69 9.88
C PHE A 281 8.73 -8.80 8.65
N THR A 282 9.78 -8.95 7.84
CA THR A 282 9.98 -8.12 6.66
C THR A 282 10.14 -8.99 5.42
N THR A 283 9.31 -8.75 4.40
CA THR A 283 9.44 -9.35 3.07
C THR A 283 9.97 -8.38 2.02
N LYS A 284 10.55 -7.24 2.44
CA LYS A 284 10.96 -6.18 1.51
C LYS A 284 12.03 -6.60 0.49
N SER A 285 11.82 -6.02 -0.69
CA SER A 285 12.48 -6.12 -2.00
C SER A 285 14.01 -6.04 -2.09
N LYS A 286 14.75 -5.69 -1.04
CA LYS A 286 16.22 -5.51 -1.18
C LYS A 286 17.02 -6.81 -1.17
N PHE A 287 16.43 -7.91 -0.72
CA PHE A 287 17.20 -9.13 -0.40
C PHE A 287 16.64 -10.42 -1.01
N GLY A 288 15.55 -10.34 -1.79
CA GLY A 288 14.97 -11.49 -2.49
C GLY A 288 14.57 -12.66 -1.61
N SER A 289 14.41 -12.45 -0.31
CA SER A 289 14.12 -13.50 0.65
C SER A 289 13.35 -12.92 1.82
N LEU A 290 12.64 -13.81 2.49
CA LEU A 290 12.03 -13.54 3.77
C LEU A 290 13.08 -13.09 4.79
N ARG A 291 12.73 -12.14 5.66
CA ARG A 291 13.48 -11.79 6.87
C ARG A 291 12.57 -11.80 8.08
N VAL A 292 12.96 -12.54 9.11
CA VAL A 292 12.23 -12.56 10.39
C VAL A 292 13.14 -12.06 11.50
N PHE A 293 12.68 -11.01 12.16
CA PHE A 293 13.27 -10.40 13.34
C PHE A 293 12.52 -10.86 14.58
N PHE A 294 13.26 -11.30 15.58
CA PHE A 294 12.67 -11.78 16.83
C PHE A 294 13.48 -11.32 18.04
N ALA A 295 12.82 -11.32 19.17
CA ALA A 295 13.37 -11.13 20.49
C ALA A 295 12.89 -12.27 21.40
N LEU A 296 13.73 -12.64 22.36
CA LEU A 296 13.41 -13.63 23.39
C LEU A 296 13.58 -12.95 24.76
N ALA A 297 12.50 -12.82 25.51
CA ALA A 297 12.55 -12.39 26.90
C ALA A 297 13.07 -13.54 27.78
N GLY A 298 13.88 -13.22 28.79
CA GLY A 298 14.47 -14.21 29.69
C GLY A 298 15.67 -14.97 29.10
N VAL A 299 15.98 -14.77 27.82
CA VAL A 299 17.13 -15.38 27.13
C VAL A 299 18.20 -14.30 26.89
N PRO A 300 19.44 -14.48 27.38
CA PRO A 300 20.46 -13.43 27.44
C PRO A 300 21.02 -12.97 26.07
N GLY A 301 20.56 -13.56 24.97
CA GLY A 301 20.91 -13.13 23.61
C GLY A 301 21.54 -14.23 22.74
N PRO A 302 22.24 -13.88 21.66
CA PRO A 302 22.68 -14.82 20.61
C PRO A 302 23.64 -15.93 21.04
N LEU A 303 24.28 -15.80 22.21
CA LEU A 303 25.17 -16.83 22.75
C LEU A 303 24.39 -17.98 23.44
N ASP A 304 23.12 -17.75 23.76
CA ASP A 304 22.26 -18.74 24.38
C ASP A 304 21.89 -19.89 23.42
N ALA A 305 21.73 -21.10 23.96
CA ALA A 305 21.38 -22.28 23.16
C ALA A 305 19.98 -22.17 22.54
N VAL A 306 19.00 -21.67 23.29
CA VAL A 306 17.62 -21.48 22.83
C VAL A 306 17.59 -20.44 21.70
N TRP A 307 18.32 -19.33 21.88
CA TRP A 307 18.44 -18.30 20.85
C TRP A 307 18.94 -18.90 19.54
N ARG A 308 20.03 -19.69 19.59
CA ARG A 308 20.64 -20.30 18.39
C ARG A 308 19.71 -21.29 17.70
N VAL A 309 18.91 -22.06 18.44
CA VAL A 309 17.92 -22.97 17.86
C VAL A 309 16.84 -22.18 17.13
N VAL A 310 16.22 -21.18 17.78
CA VAL A 310 15.19 -20.33 17.17
C VAL A 310 15.73 -19.64 15.90
N ARG A 311 16.97 -19.15 15.95
CA ARG A 311 17.63 -18.56 14.76
C ARG A 311 17.78 -19.54 13.63
N ALA A 312 18.29 -20.75 13.91
CA ALA A 312 18.56 -21.74 12.87
C ALA A 312 17.27 -22.13 12.14
N MET A 313 16.13 -22.17 12.85
CA MET A 313 14.83 -22.45 12.27
C MET A 313 14.35 -21.32 11.36
N ILE A 314 14.51 -20.08 11.81
CA ILE A 314 14.21 -18.92 10.98
C ILE A 314 15.13 -18.87 9.77
N ASP A 315 16.44 -19.08 9.93
CA ASP A 315 17.41 -19.11 8.83
C ASP A 315 17.01 -20.13 7.75
N ARG A 316 16.49 -21.29 8.17
CA ARG A 316 15.96 -22.29 7.24
C ARG A 316 14.74 -21.79 6.45
N ALA A 317 13.85 -21.04 7.10
CA ALA A 317 12.71 -20.41 6.43
C ALA A 317 13.16 -19.32 5.45
N GLU A 318 14.11 -18.48 5.86
CA GLU A 318 14.71 -17.45 5.00
C GLU A 318 15.43 -18.08 3.80
N GLU A 319 16.21 -19.14 4.00
CA GLU A 319 16.90 -19.88 2.93
C GLU A 319 15.91 -20.54 1.96
N ARG A 320 14.83 -21.16 2.48
CA ARG A 320 13.78 -21.75 1.65
C ARG A 320 13.05 -20.70 0.82
N SER A 321 12.78 -19.53 1.40
CA SER A 321 12.14 -18.42 0.69
C SER A 321 12.99 -17.91 -0.48
N ALA A 322 14.33 -17.88 -0.33
CA ALA A 322 15.27 -17.49 -1.38
C ALA A 322 15.28 -18.44 -2.61
N ARG A 323 14.65 -19.61 -2.47
CA ARG A 323 14.53 -20.66 -3.51
C ARG A 323 13.08 -20.95 -3.88
N THR A 324 12.14 -20.13 -3.41
CA THR A 324 10.71 -20.31 -3.61
C THR A 324 10.11 -19.04 -4.15
N CYS A 325 9.37 -19.14 -5.25
CA CYS A 325 8.73 -18.00 -5.88
C CYS A 325 7.77 -17.30 -4.91
N GLU A 326 8.00 -16.01 -4.64
CA GLU A 326 7.19 -15.22 -3.70
C GLU A 326 5.74 -15.01 -4.16
N ARG A 327 5.46 -15.23 -5.44
CA ARG A 327 4.12 -15.09 -6.04
C ARG A 327 3.28 -16.37 -5.92
N CYS A 328 3.80 -17.51 -6.38
CA CYS A 328 3.02 -18.78 -6.43
C CYS A 328 3.56 -19.92 -5.56
N GLY A 329 4.69 -19.77 -4.89
CA GLY A 329 5.27 -20.85 -4.07
C GLY A 329 5.96 -21.97 -4.85
N ALA A 330 6.04 -21.89 -6.19
CA ALA A 330 6.80 -22.85 -7.00
C ALA A 330 8.32 -22.67 -6.79
N PRO A 331 9.16 -23.66 -7.12
CA PRO A 331 10.62 -23.50 -7.10
C PRO A 331 11.06 -22.25 -7.88
N GLY A 332 11.87 -21.44 -7.22
CA GLY A 332 12.34 -20.16 -7.72
C GLY A 332 13.82 -19.95 -7.47
N ARG A 333 14.33 -18.84 -7.97
CA ARG A 333 15.67 -18.37 -7.64
C ARG A 333 15.63 -16.87 -7.48
N THR A 334 16.46 -16.36 -6.58
CA THR A 334 16.70 -14.92 -6.48
C THR A 334 17.21 -14.42 -7.83
N ARG A 335 16.55 -13.38 -8.33
CA ARG A 335 16.90 -12.68 -9.56
C ARG A 335 16.94 -11.19 -9.26
N ASP A 336 17.81 -10.52 -9.98
CA ASP A 336 17.73 -9.07 -10.13
C ASP A 336 16.67 -8.76 -11.17
N VAL A 337 15.60 -8.11 -10.74
CA VAL A 337 14.55 -7.55 -11.60
C VAL A 337 14.57 -6.04 -11.35
N ASP A 338 15.12 -5.31 -12.33
CA ASP A 338 15.22 -3.84 -12.31
C ASP A 338 15.90 -3.24 -11.05
N GLY A 339 16.99 -3.85 -10.60
CA GLY A 339 17.77 -3.40 -9.44
C GLY A 339 17.28 -3.93 -8.10
N TRP A 340 16.29 -4.83 -8.12
CA TRP A 340 15.69 -5.44 -6.94
C TRP A 340 15.92 -6.94 -6.93
N LEU A 341 16.38 -7.45 -5.78
CA LEU A 341 16.45 -8.88 -5.57
C LEU A 341 15.05 -9.38 -5.22
N THR A 342 14.47 -10.19 -6.09
CA THR A 342 13.20 -10.90 -5.89
C THR A 342 13.40 -12.39 -6.15
N THR A 343 12.69 -13.26 -5.42
CA THR A 343 12.71 -14.70 -5.73
C THR A 343 11.46 -15.08 -6.51
N LEU A 344 11.65 -15.41 -7.78
CA LEU A 344 10.55 -15.77 -8.70
C LEU A 344 10.77 -17.15 -9.30
N CYS A 345 9.75 -17.76 -9.90
CA CYS A 345 9.93 -18.89 -10.82
C CYS A 345 10.24 -18.36 -12.23
N ASP A 346 10.63 -19.23 -13.18
CA ASP A 346 10.94 -18.77 -14.55
C ASP A 346 9.74 -18.10 -15.22
N ARG A 347 8.53 -18.60 -14.98
CA ARG A 347 7.29 -17.99 -15.50
C ARG A 347 7.12 -16.56 -15.00
N HIS A 348 7.09 -16.34 -13.69
CA HIS A 348 6.90 -14.99 -13.13
C HIS A 348 8.08 -14.07 -13.44
N ALA A 349 9.31 -14.58 -13.50
CA ALA A 349 10.44 -13.77 -13.94
C ALA A 349 10.35 -13.32 -15.41
N THR A 350 9.68 -14.10 -16.27
CA THR A 350 9.40 -13.70 -17.65
C THR A 350 8.13 -12.89 -17.81
N GLU A 351 7.16 -12.98 -16.91
CA GLU A 351 6.02 -12.05 -16.88
C GLU A 351 6.51 -10.65 -16.44
N ASP A 352 7.42 -10.61 -15.47
CA ASP A 352 8.05 -9.38 -14.98
C ASP A 352 9.17 -8.86 -15.91
N GLY A 353 9.97 -9.74 -16.54
CA GLY A 353 11.08 -9.36 -17.44
C GLY A 353 10.81 -9.44 -18.95
N GLY A 354 9.77 -10.16 -19.37
CA GLY A 354 9.44 -10.46 -20.78
C GLY A 354 8.48 -9.47 -21.43
N THR A 355 7.64 -8.78 -20.64
CA THR A 355 6.92 -7.58 -21.10
C THR A 355 7.91 -6.53 -21.62
N LEU A 356 9.04 -6.32 -20.93
CA LEU A 356 10.06 -5.34 -21.30
C LEU A 356 10.96 -5.76 -22.47
N ARG A 357 11.38 -7.04 -22.56
CA ARG A 357 12.24 -7.51 -23.67
C ARG A 357 11.52 -7.55 -25.03
N SER A 358 10.22 -7.84 -25.05
CA SER A 358 9.44 -7.82 -26.29
C SER A 358 9.24 -6.40 -26.82
N ASP A 359 9.13 -5.41 -25.92
CA ASP A 359 8.99 -4.00 -26.27
C ASP A 359 10.32 -3.33 -26.65
N ALA A 360 11.44 -3.75 -26.06
CA ALA A 360 12.78 -3.31 -26.50
C ALA A 360 13.11 -3.80 -27.92
N ARG A 361 12.75 -5.05 -28.28
CA ARG A 361 12.90 -5.59 -29.65
C ARG A 361 11.95 -4.92 -30.64
N LYS A 362 10.71 -4.61 -30.25
CA LYS A 362 9.76 -3.84 -31.09
C LYS A 362 10.19 -2.38 -31.28
N ARG A 363 10.88 -1.77 -30.31
CA ARG A 363 11.46 -0.41 -30.43
C ARG A 363 12.67 -0.39 -31.36
N ALA A 364 13.59 -1.35 -31.27
CA ALA A 364 14.73 -1.45 -32.18
C ALA A 364 14.32 -1.69 -33.65
N ALA A 365 13.24 -2.45 -33.89
CA ALA A 365 12.70 -2.69 -35.23
C ALA A 365 11.91 -1.51 -35.83
N ARG A 366 11.59 -0.47 -35.03
CA ARG A 366 10.92 0.76 -35.49
C ARG A 366 11.89 1.94 -35.69
N SER A 367 13.18 1.72 -35.42
CA SER A 367 14.25 2.70 -35.56
C SER A 367 15.27 2.30 -36.65
N ALA A 368 14.93 1.30 -37.47
CA ALA A 368 15.70 0.82 -38.61
C ALA A 368 14.95 1.08 -39.91
#